data_AF-A0A1A8BCX4-F1
#
_entry.id   AF-A0A1A8BCX4-F1
#
_cell.length_a   1.000
_cell.length_b   1.000
_cell.length_c   1.000
_cell.angle_alpha   90.00
_cell.angle_beta   90.00
_cell.angle_gamma   90.00
#
_symmetry.space_group_name_H-M   'P 1'
#
loop_
_entity.id
_entity.type
_entity.pdbx_description
1 polymer ?
#
loop_
_entity_poly.entity_id
_entity_poly.type
_entity_poly.pdbx_seq_one_letter_code
_entity_poly.pdbx_strand_id
1 'polypeptide(L)' 'MEDTSLVGGHADWMSLLPEELLDVPLWNLAIPGSHDSMAFCLDISSPIVRSEPFLLRLVDRLFPCWTRPCIYRWSATQ' A
#
# COMPACT_ATOMS: atom_id res chain seq x y z
N MET A 1 -20.15 -4.33 -35.34
CA MET A 1 -20.07 -3.16 -34.45
C MET A 1 -19.69 -3.72 -33.10
N GLU A 2 -18.39 -3.77 -32.85
CA GLU A 2 -17.78 -4.53 -31.77
C GLU A 2 -17.96 -3.74 -30.47
N ASP A 3 -18.65 -4.35 -29.51
CA ASP A 3 -18.87 -3.82 -28.17
C ASP A 3 -17.59 -4.07 -27.35
N THR A 4 -16.67 -3.12 -27.41
CA THR A 4 -15.40 -3.11 -26.66
C THR A 4 -15.57 -2.45 -25.28
N SER A 5 -16.73 -2.59 -24.64
CA SER A 5 -17.03 -1.87 -23.39
C SER A 5 -16.58 -2.58 -22.11
N LEU A 6 -15.97 -3.77 -22.19
CA LEU A 6 -15.60 -4.57 -21.00
C LEU A 6 -14.09 -4.85 -20.82
N VAL A 7 -13.21 -4.33 -21.69
CA VAL A 7 -11.75 -4.60 -21.64
C VAL A 7 -10.97 -3.30 -21.44
N GLY A 8 -11.32 -2.55 -20.41
CA GLY A 8 -10.42 -1.58 -19.79
C GLY A 8 -10.24 -2.03 -18.36
N GLY A 9 -9.21 -2.82 -18.08
CA GLY A 9 -8.92 -3.21 -16.70
C GLY A 9 -8.75 -1.96 -15.82
N HIS A 10 -8.94 -2.09 -14.51
CA HIS A 10 -8.71 -0.99 -13.56
C HIS A 10 -7.30 -0.37 -13.65
N ALA A 11 -6.37 -0.98 -14.39
CA ALA A 11 -5.05 -0.44 -14.66
C ALA A 11 -5.06 0.74 -15.65
N ASP A 12 -5.96 0.73 -16.64
CA ASP A 12 -5.93 1.65 -17.79
C ASP A 12 -7.03 2.73 -17.71
N TRP A 13 -7.70 2.88 -16.58
CA TRP A 13 -8.85 3.79 -16.45
C TRP A 13 -8.54 5.25 -16.81
N MET A 14 -7.31 5.73 -16.55
CA MET A 14 -6.90 7.10 -16.90
C MET A 14 -6.67 7.30 -18.39
N SER A 15 -6.34 6.26 -19.17
CA SER A 15 -6.18 6.37 -20.62
C SER A 15 -7.53 6.31 -21.37
N LEU A 16 -8.59 5.91 -20.67
CA LEU A 16 -9.96 5.80 -21.16
C LEU A 16 -10.84 6.99 -20.75
N LEU A 17 -10.24 8.06 -20.23
CA LEU A 17 -10.95 9.30 -19.89
C LEU A 17 -11.51 9.98 -21.17
N PRO A 18 -12.74 10.51 -21.15
CA PRO A 18 -13.28 11.35 -22.22
C PRO A 18 -12.37 12.54 -22.52
N GLU A 19 -12.28 12.97 -23.78
CA GLU A 19 -11.41 14.09 -24.21
C GLU A 19 -11.66 15.37 -23.41
N GLU A 20 -12.91 15.64 -23.02
CA GLU A 20 -13.29 16.81 -22.23
C GLU A 20 -12.71 16.80 -20.82
N LEU A 21 -12.39 15.62 -20.28
CA LEU A 21 -11.79 15.43 -18.95
C LEU A 21 -10.26 15.29 -19.00
N LEU A 22 -9.67 15.16 -20.20
CA LEU A 22 -8.21 15.19 -20.36
C LEU A 22 -7.66 16.62 -20.27
N ASP A 23 -8.46 17.61 -20.66
CA ASP A 23 -8.08 19.03 -20.68
C ASP A 23 -8.36 19.76 -19.35
N VAL A 24 -8.99 19.09 -18.36
CA VAL A 24 -9.23 19.70 -17.05
C VAL A 24 -8.05 19.46 -16.10
N PRO A 25 -7.77 20.39 -15.18
CA PRO A 25 -6.76 20.16 -14.15
C PRO A 25 -7.07 18.94 -13.26
N LEU A 26 -6.02 18.21 -12.83
CA LEU A 26 -6.14 16.98 -12.03
C LEU A 26 -6.98 17.13 -10.74
N TRP A 27 -6.96 18.30 -10.10
CA TRP A 27 -7.74 18.55 -8.89
C TRP A 27 -9.25 18.63 -9.11
N ASN A 28 -9.69 18.71 -10.36
CA ASN A 28 -11.11 18.62 -10.73
C ASN A 28 -11.54 17.18 -11.06
N LEU A 29 -10.62 16.22 -11.09
CA LEU A 29 -10.91 14.80 -11.30
C LEU A 29 -11.05 14.07 -9.94
N ALA A 30 -12.06 13.22 -9.84
CA ALA A 30 -12.24 12.32 -8.71
C ALA A 30 -11.26 11.13 -8.84
N ILE A 31 -10.04 11.28 -8.33
CA ILE A 31 -9.01 10.24 -8.36
C ILE A 31 -9.21 9.31 -7.15
N PRO A 32 -9.38 7.98 -7.35
CA PRO A 32 -9.46 7.04 -6.25
C PRO A 32 -8.12 6.96 -5.52
N GLY A 33 -8.14 7.03 -4.19
CA GLY A 33 -6.97 6.84 -3.33
C GLY A 33 -7.29 5.84 -2.22
N SER A 34 -6.31 5.02 -1.84
CA SER A 34 -6.40 4.18 -0.65
C SER A 34 -5.90 4.94 0.57
N HIS A 35 -6.64 4.83 1.68
CA HIS A 35 -6.15 5.23 2.99
C HIS A 35 -5.10 4.20 3.44
N ASP A 36 -3.99 4.67 4.01
CA ASP A 36 -2.88 3.84 4.52
C ASP A 36 -2.22 2.89 3.50
N SER A 37 -2.00 3.33 2.26
CA SER A 37 -1.31 2.53 1.23
C SER A 37 0.03 1.94 1.68
N MET A 38 0.71 2.58 2.64
CA MET A 38 1.98 2.11 3.20
C MET A 38 1.83 1.10 4.36
N ALA A 39 0.65 0.97 4.97
CA ALA A 39 0.41 0.01 6.04
C ALA A 39 0.20 -1.43 5.53
N PHE A 40 -0.04 -1.62 4.22
CA PHE A 40 -0.10 -2.97 3.63
C PHE A 40 1.19 -3.77 3.84
N CYS A 41 2.35 -3.10 3.87
CA CYS A 41 3.63 -3.75 4.13
C CYS A 41 3.85 -4.15 5.59
N LEU A 42 2.97 -3.73 6.51
CA LEU A 42 3.08 -3.98 7.94
C LEU A 42 2.33 -5.25 8.32
N ASP A 43 2.86 -6.39 7.90
CA ASP A 43 2.36 -7.69 8.38
C ASP A 43 3.11 -8.11 9.64
N ILE A 44 2.39 -8.37 10.73
CA ILE A 44 2.93 -8.89 12.00
C ILE A 44 3.56 -10.28 11.86
N SER A 45 3.25 -10.99 10.77
CA SER A 45 3.83 -12.29 10.44
C SER A 45 5.15 -12.18 9.68
N SER A 46 5.49 -11.00 9.16
CA SER A 46 6.69 -10.80 8.36
C SER A 46 7.98 -10.91 9.20
N PRO A 47 9.05 -11.52 8.65
CA PRO A 47 10.31 -11.61 9.37
C PRO A 47 11.02 -10.25 9.43
N ILE A 48 11.64 -9.97 10.58
CA ILE A 48 12.55 -8.83 10.78
C ILE A 48 13.61 -8.84 9.67
N VAL A 49 13.80 -7.68 9.04
CA VAL A 49 14.73 -7.48 7.93
C VAL A 49 16.14 -7.80 8.40
N ARG A 50 16.89 -8.58 7.61
CA ARG A 50 18.21 -9.10 8.03
C ARG A 50 19.27 -8.01 8.28
N SER A 51 19.05 -6.80 7.78
CA SER A 51 19.91 -5.63 8.03
C SER A 51 19.69 -4.99 9.40
N GLU A 52 18.66 -5.41 10.14
CA GLU A 52 18.37 -4.88 11.46
C GLU A 52 19.40 -5.34 12.51
N PRO A 53 19.65 -4.51 13.53
CA PRO A 53 20.65 -4.79 14.55
C PRO A 53 20.42 -6.13 15.25
N PHE A 54 21.52 -6.81 15.56
CA PHE A 54 21.52 -8.12 16.22
C PHE A 54 20.67 -8.16 17.49
N LEU A 55 20.64 -7.06 18.24
CA LEU A 55 19.81 -6.91 19.45
C LEU A 55 18.32 -7.07 19.16
N LEU A 56 17.79 -6.47 18.09
CA LEU A 56 16.38 -6.60 17.71
C LEU A 56 16.04 -8.04 17.33
N ARG A 57 16.95 -8.71 16.59
CA ARG A 57 16.80 -10.13 16.23
C ARG A 57 16.84 -11.06 17.44
N LEU A 58 17.69 -10.75 18.42
CA LEU A 58 17.80 -11.52 19.66
C LEU A 58 16.55 -11.34 20.52
N VAL A 59 16.08 -10.10 20.65
CA VAL A 59 14.90 -9.75 21.44
C VAL A 59 13.64 -10.35 20.81
N ASP A 60 13.49 -10.34 19.48
CA ASP A 60 12.39 -11.03 18.78
C ASP A 60 12.43 -12.55 18.98
N ARG A 61 13.62 -13.14 19.03
CA ARG A 61 13.75 -14.58 19.28
C ARG A 61 13.44 -14.97 20.73
N LEU A 62 13.78 -14.11 21.70
CA LEU A 62 13.58 -14.39 23.13
C LEU A 62 12.17 -14.03 23.60
N PHE A 63 11.56 -13.00 23.03
CA PHE A 63 10.29 -12.42 23.49
C PHE A 63 9.32 -12.08 22.34
N PRO A 64 9.06 -13.01 21.39
CA PRO A 64 8.30 -12.73 20.17
C PRO A 64 6.89 -12.17 20.43
N CYS A 65 6.23 -12.62 21.50
CA CYS A 65 4.88 -12.20 21.86
C CYS A 65 4.79 -10.75 22.35
N TRP A 66 5.89 -10.15 22.80
CA TRP A 66 5.94 -8.75 23.23
C TRP A 66 6.58 -7.85 22.19
N THR A 67 7.61 -8.34 21.51
CA THR A 67 8.34 -7.56 20.51
C THR A 67 7.50 -7.27 19.29
N ARG A 68 6.79 -8.28 18.77
CA ARG A 68 6.01 -8.13 17.54
C ARG A 68 4.87 -7.12 17.67
N PRO A 69 4.04 -7.12 18.74
CA PRO A 69 3.05 -6.07 18.94
C PRO A 69 3.66 -4.68 19.15
N CYS A 70 4.80 -4.57 19.84
CA CYS A 70 5.49 -3.29 20.03
C CYS A 70 6.03 -2.73 18.71
N ILE A 71 6.68 -3.56 17.89
CA ILE A 71 7.20 -3.19 16.58
C ILE A 71 6.03 -2.81 15.66
N TYR A 72 4.97 -3.61 15.62
CA TYR A 72 3.77 -3.34 14.82
C TYR A 72 3.12 -2.00 15.18
N ARG A 73 2.97 -1.71 16.48
CA ARG A 73 2.42 -0.44 16.95
C ARG A 73 3.31 0.76 16.62
N TRP A 74 4.63 0.58 16.71
CA TRP A 74 5.61 1.61 16.33
C TRP A 74 5.66 1.85 14.81
N SER A 75 5.53 0.80 14.02
CA SER A 75 5.51 0.90 12.56
C SER A 75 4.21 1.50 12.04
N ALA A 76 3.09 1.23 12.71
CA ALA A 76 1.78 1.79 12.38
C ALA A 76 1.59 3.26 12.85
N THR A 77 2.62 3.89 13.44
CA THR A 77 2.56 5.29 13.91
C THR A 77 3.12 6.30 12.89
N GLN A 78 3.00 6.03 11.59
CA GLN A 78 3.17 7.05 10.53
C GLN A 78 1.85 7.39 9.86
#